data_AF-A0A1H3Q1I9-F1
#
_entry.id   AF-A0A1H3Q1I9-F1
#
_cell.length_a   1.000
_cell.length_b   1.000
_cell.length_c   1.000
_cell.angle_alpha   90.00
_cell.angle_beta   90.00
_cell.angle_gamma   90.00
#
_symmetry.space_group_name_H-M   'P 1'
#
loop_
_entity.id
_entity.type
_entity.pdbx_description
1 polymer ?
#
loop_
_entity_poly.entity_id
_entity_poly.type
_entity_poly.pdbx_seq_one_letter_code
_entity_poly.pdbx_strand_id
1 'polypeptide(L)' 'MTTAWKLAEADFERVNVNGSGISLGHPVGATGVRILATMLRELDRRQGRYALETMCIGGQGLSAVFERIA' A
#
# COMPACT_ATOMS: atom_id res chain seq x y z
N MET A 1 13.35 8.26 -1.43
CA MET A 1 12.12 8.29 -0.61
C MET A 1 12.35 7.67 0.76
N THR A 2 12.86 6.45 0.84
CA THR A 2 13.13 5.70 2.09
C THR A 2 14.03 6.46 3.07
N THR A 3 15.15 7.03 2.60
CA THR A 3 16.06 7.86 3.43
C THR A 3 15.41 9.16 3.89
N ALA A 4 14.66 9.82 3.02
CA ALA A 4 13.98 11.09 3.34
C ALA A 4 12.90 10.91 4.43
N TRP A 5 12.27 9.73 4.47
CA TRP A 5 11.25 9.38 5.47
C TRP A 5 11.81 8.59 6.66
N LYS A 6 13.14 8.42 6.71
CA LYS A 6 13.85 7.70 7.79
C LYS A 6 13.28 6.31 8.07
N LEU A 7 12.90 5.58 7.01
CA LEU A 7 12.41 4.20 7.16
C LEU A 7 13.56 3.30 7.64
N ALA A 8 13.29 2.52 8.68
CA ALA A 8 14.16 1.48 9.18
C ALA A 8 13.92 0.16 8.42
N GLU A 9 14.83 -0.81 8.58
CA GLU A 9 14.70 -2.10 7.91
C GLU A 9 13.38 -2.82 8.26
N ALA A 10 12.97 -2.75 9.53
CA ALA A 10 11.70 -3.30 10.00
C ALA A 10 10.46 -2.65 9.35
N ASP A 11 10.56 -1.44 8.79
CA ASP A 11 9.42 -0.80 8.11
C ASP A 11 9.10 -1.47 6.77
N PHE A 12 10.06 -2.13 6.14
CA PHE A 12 9.83 -2.85 4.88
C PHE A 12 8.99 -4.12 5.08
N GLU A 13 8.86 -4.60 6.33
CA GLU A 13 7.94 -5.70 6.64
C GLU A 13 6.47 -5.29 6.53
N ARG A 14 6.17 -3.99 6.45
CA ARG A 14 4.80 -3.43 6.39
C ARG A 14 4.54 -2.53 5.18
N VAL A 15 5.56 -2.06 4.49
CA VAL A 15 5.44 -1.17 3.31
C VAL A 15 5.60 -1.95 2.02
N ASN A 16 4.57 -1.95 1.16
CA ASN A 16 4.60 -2.55 -0.19
C ASN A 16 5.16 -4.00 -0.22
N VAL A 17 4.78 -4.82 0.76
CA VAL A 17 5.31 -6.19 0.99
C VAL A 17 5.13 -7.16 -0.18
N ASN A 18 4.13 -6.89 -1.03
CA ASN A 18 3.81 -7.69 -2.22
C ASN A 18 4.21 -6.97 -3.52
N GLY A 19 5.12 -5.99 -3.45
CA GLY A 19 5.60 -5.19 -4.58
C GLY A 19 4.86 -3.86 -4.79
N SER A 20 5.33 -3.09 -5.76
CA SER A 20 4.85 -1.73 -6.06
C SER A 20 4.66 -1.50 -7.56
N GLY A 21 4.27 -0.28 -7.96
CA GLY A 21 4.15 0.10 -9.37
C GLY A 21 5.45 -0.02 -10.18
N ILE A 22 6.62 -0.02 -9.52
CA ILE A 22 7.92 -0.25 -10.18
C ILE A 22 8.00 -1.68 -10.72
N SER A 23 7.64 -2.67 -9.90
CA SER A 23 7.78 -4.09 -10.25
C SER A 23 6.55 -4.65 -10.97
N LEU A 24 5.37 -4.14 -10.64
CA LEU A 24 4.08 -4.68 -11.10
C LEU A 24 3.46 -3.84 -12.23
N GLY A 25 4.08 -2.71 -12.58
CA GLY A 25 3.54 -1.73 -13.51
C GLY A 25 2.51 -0.80 -12.87
N HIS A 26 2.20 0.28 -13.60
CA HIS A 26 1.34 1.37 -13.13
C HIS A 26 0.26 1.74 -14.16
N PRO A 27 -0.81 0.94 -14.29
CA PRO A 27 -1.97 1.32 -15.09
C PRO A 27 -2.71 2.44 -14.34
N VAL A 28 -2.51 3.70 -14.75
CA VAL A 28 -2.88 4.90 -13.97
C VAL A 28 -4.28 4.82 -13.35
N GLY A 29 -5.32 4.56 -14.15
CA GLY A 29 -6.71 4.47 -13.66
C GLY A 29 -7.04 3.24 -12.81
N ALA A 30 -6.26 2.17 -12.90
CA ALA A 30 -6.50 0.90 -12.18
C ALA A 30 -5.53 0.69 -11.01
N THR A 31 -4.56 1.58 -10.79
CA THR A 31 -3.52 1.35 -9.78
C THR A 31 -4.08 1.35 -8.37
N GLY A 32 -4.99 2.28 -8.04
CA GLY A 32 -5.62 2.32 -6.71
C GLY A 32 -6.35 1.01 -6.39
N VAL A 33 -7.28 0.58 -7.25
CA VAL A 33 -8.00 -0.69 -7.01
C VAL A 33 -7.07 -1.91 -6.96
N ARG A 34 -5.96 -1.91 -7.72
CA ARG A 34 -4.95 -2.97 -7.65
C ARG A 34 -4.24 -2.99 -6.30
N ILE A 35 -3.79 -1.83 -5.81
CA ILE A 35 -3.13 -1.72 -4.50
C ILE A 35 -4.12 -2.12 -3.40
N LEU A 36 -5.32 -1.56 -3.41
CA LEU A 36 -6.41 -1.91 -2.50
C LEU A 36 -6.65 -3.43 -2.43
N ALA A 37 -6.88 -4.07 -3.58
CA ALA A 37 -7.20 -5.49 -3.64
C ALA A 37 -6.07 -6.37 -3.09
N THR A 38 -4.81 -6.05 -3.43
CA THR A 38 -3.64 -6.77 -2.90
C THR A 38 -3.47 -6.53 -1.40
N MET A 39 -3.64 -5.29 -0.94
CA MET A 39 -3.49 -4.90 0.46
C MET A 39 -4.55 -5.57 1.34
N LEU A 40 -5.81 -5.60 0.93
CA LEU A 40 -6.88 -6.25 1.70
C LEU A 40 -6.67 -7.76 1.81
N ARG A 41 -6.25 -8.43 0.71
CA ARG A 41 -5.89 -9.86 0.76
C ARG A 41 -4.72 -10.12 1.70
N GLU A 42 -3.71 -9.26 1.69
CA GLU A 42 -2.55 -9.39 2.57
C GLU A 42 -2.88 -9.11 4.03
N LEU A 43 -3.75 -8.12 4.29
CA LEU A 43 -4.25 -7.80 5.63
C LEU A 43 -4.97 -9.01 6.22
N ASP A 44 -5.84 -9.65 5.45
CA ASP A 44 -6.54 -10.88 5.85
C ASP A 44 -5.58 -12.06 6.05
N ARG A 45 -4.68 -12.30 5.09
CA ARG A 45 -3.65 -13.35 5.18
C ARG A 45 -2.78 -13.24 6.44
N ARG A 46 -2.45 -12.02 6.84
CA ARG A 46 -1.65 -11.73 8.06
C ARG A 46 -2.48 -11.64 9.33
N GLN A 47 -3.81 -11.76 9.24
CA GLN A 47 -4.73 -11.51 10.35
C GLN A 47 -4.53 -10.12 10.99
N GLY A 48 -4.05 -9.15 10.21
CA GLY A 48 -3.81 -7.79 10.68
C GLY A 48 -5.13 -7.04 10.90
N ARG A 49 -5.05 -5.91 11.61
CA ARG A 49 -6.23 -5.09 11.93
C ARG A 49 -6.45 -3.95 10.94
N TYR A 50 -5.41 -3.17 10.70
CA TYR A 50 -5.48 -1.98 9.85
C TYR A 50 -4.52 -2.05 8.68
N ALA A 51 -4.93 -1.50 7.54
CA ALA A 51 -4.05 -1.20 6.43
C ALA A 51 -4.28 0.22 5.91
N LEU A 52 -3.22 0.85 5.40
CA LEU A 52 -3.25 2.19 4.84
C LEU A 52 -2.78 2.13 3.39
N GLU A 53 -3.61 2.64 2.50
CA GLU A 53 -3.27 2.87 1.10
C GLU A 53 -3.08 4.37 0.88
N THR A 54 -2.00 4.74 0.19
CA THR A 54 -1.79 6.13 -0.24
C THR A 54 -1.20 6.19 -1.64
N MET A 55 -1.65 7.15 -2.44
CA MET A 55 -1.18 7.36 -3.80
C MET A 55 -1.23 8.84 -4.19
N CYS A 56 -0.34 9.24 -5.10
CA CYS A 56 -0.41 10.53 -5.76
C CYS A 56 -1.38 10.47 -6.95
N ILE A 57 -2.10 11.56 -7.17
CA ILE A 57 -3.07 11.73 -8.26
C ILE A 57 -2.86 13.11 -8.88
N GLY A 58 -1.97 13.21 -9.87
CA GLY A 58 -1.82 14.39 -10.74
C GLY A 58 -1.75 15.76 -10.04
N GLY A 59 -0.96 15.87 -8.95
CA GLY A 59 -0.85 17.10 -8.15
C GLY A 59 -1.59 17.06 -6.81
N GLN A 60 -2.34 15.99 -6.55
CA GLN A 60 -3.02 15.74 -5.27
C GLN A 60 -2.54 14.40 -4.67
N GLY A 61 -3.01 14.09 -3.47
CA GLY A 61 -2.82 12.80 -2.82
C GLY A 61 -4.16 12.24 -2.33
N LEU A 62 -4.31 10.93 -2.42
CA LEU A 62 -5.39 10.18 -1.79
C LEU A 62 -4.80 9.27 -0.73
N SER A 63 -5.47 9.16 0.41
CA SER A 63 -5.12 8.22 1.48
C SER A 63 -6.40 7.61 2.04
N ALA A 64 -6.39 6.30 2.25
CA ALA A 64 -7.51 5.55 2.79
C ALA A 64 -7.02 4.53 3.82
N VAL A 65 -7.76 4.39 4.92
CA VAL A 65 -7.49 3.40 5.97
C VAL A 65 -8.62 2.37 5.97
N PHE A 66 -8.25 1.10 6.03
CA PHE A 66 -9.18 -0.03 6.04
C PHE A 66 -8.98 -0.84 7.31
N GLU A 67 -10.08 -1.28 7.91
CA GLU A 67 -10.08 -2.22 9.02
C GLU A 67 -10.59 -3.58 8.52
N ARG A 68 -9.88 -4.66 8.87
CA ARG A 68 -10.38 -6.01 8.63
C ARG A 68 -11.53 -6.29 9.60
N ILE A 69 -12.68 -6.65 9.05
CA ILE A 69 -13.82 -7.13 9.84
C ILE A 69 -13.63 -8.64 10.07
N ALA A 70 -13.75 -9.07 11.32
CA ALA A 70 -13.58 -10.47 11.74
C ALA A 70 -14.80 -11.33 11.39
#